data_AF-A0A3N5UZ42-F1
#
_entry.id   AF-A0A3N5UZ42-F1
#
_cell.length_a   1.000
_cell.length_b   1.000
_cell.length_c   1.000
_cell.angle_alpha   90.00
_cell.angle_beta   90.00
_cell.angle_gamma   90.00
#
_symmetry.space_group_name_H-M   'P 1'
#
loop_
_entity.id
_entity.type
_entity.pdbx_description
1 polymer ?
#
loop_
_entity_poly.entity_id
_entity_poly.type
_entity_poly.pdbx_seq_one_letter_code
_entity_poly.pdbx_strand_id
1 'polypeptide(L)'
;MRTTNKQFLAGVLSVILASSLFFSACIPNPATPTKAKPSSAPMPISTNTSIPTKIQTPTATPVPLPQITLQKGDFYFTIDGRQSFLFSRNLAGYEPTQYVRLLQLMKTGGSRLVRLQLDSLGTGITSDGKIDEAWVKNWEEVLDEAAANGMLVLPVFSGWFDWNNGNPDYGYSTWEANAFNIVNGGPAADPGELFQSGSVTQKMWFAWLKTLVERWQARENIAAWEIFSEVNIATGTTESSGVAFIEQAAAIIRNADSHRRPITASLADVSEWPSFYRSAAIDFINIHPYPYDVKIDLGRKVITDAQKMLAKYDKPVMIGESGLNQFLPDDGKRGSGVLLNAHLGFKHAIWSEMVSGTMNGRSLYWEDSFAIFFPTLSWNYLSKYADLERPAVAFAQDVDFAGFQPLTVKFPTGTKVWGAAAGNEKMVIGWFRDAGCEPPDWPLQPVISGQTVNVIVPGSASEWQIEFYDTGTGTDIIRSTTTIRQGDALIILLPDFTDDVAFKMYPGN
;
A
#
# COMPACT_ATOMS: atom_id res chain seq x y z
N MET A 1 -39.03 -26.65 39.70
CA MET A 1 -39.89 -27.85 39.61
C MET A 1 -40.56 -27.90 38.23
N ARG A 2 -40.07 -28.77 37.33
CA ARG A 2 -40.84 -29.57 36.36
C ARG A 2 -39.87 -30.27 35.40
N THR A 3 -39.56 -31.51 35.78
CA THR A 3 -39.47 -32.75 34.99
C THR A 3 -38.96 -32.74 33.54
N THR A 4 -37.84 -33.43 33.41
CA THR A 4 -37.29 -34.21 32.28
C THR A 4 -38.30 -35.07 31.50
N ASN A 5 -38.03 -35.26 30.19
CA ASN A 5 -37.96 -36.63 29.62
C ASN A 5 -37.10 -36.70 28.34
N LYS A 6 -36.25 -37.73 28.29
CA LYS A 6 -35.38 -38.16 27.17
C LYS A 6 -35.94 -39.46 26.58
N GLN A 7 -35.36 -39.85 25.43
CA GLN A 7 -35.26 -41.22 24.83
C GLN A 7 -36.43 -41.64 23.91
N PHE A 8 -36.28 -42.37 22.78
CA PHE A 8 -35.18 -43.09 22.12
C PHE A 8 -35.67 -43.58 20.73
N LEU A 9 -34.76 -43.77 19.75
CA LEU A 9 -34.77 -44.78 18.66
C LEU A 9 -33.53 -44.50 17.77
N ALA A 10 -32.39 -45.19 17.89
CA ALA A 10 -32.03 -46.51 17.34
C ALA A 10 -32.44 -46.66 15.86
N GLY A 11 -31.61 -46.97 14.86
CA GLY A 11 -30.21 -47.39 14.71
C GLY A 11 -30.08 -48.17 13.38
N VAL A 12 -28.85 -48.39 12.89
CA VAL A 12 -28.40 -49.43 11.92
C VAL A 12 -28.19 -49.04 10.42
N LEU A 13 -26.89 -48.81 10.10
CA LEU A 13 -26.00 -49.47 9.09
C LEU A 13 -26.20 -49.43 7.55
N SER A 14 -25.04 -49.22 6.89
CA SER A 14 -24.52 -49.81 5.63
C SER A 14 -24.93 -49.18 4.28
N VAL A 15 -24.06 -48.49 3.51
CA VAL A 15 -22.88 -48.90 2.70
C VAL A 15 -23.27 -49.43 1.29
N ILE A 16 -22.64 -48.84 0.26
CA ILE A 16 -22.33 -49.32 -1.13
C ILE A 16 -23.00 -48.62 -2.34
N LEU A 17 -22.10 -47.98 -3.11
CA LEU A 17 -21.92 -47.84 -4.57
C LEU A 17 -23.09 -47.64 -5.56
N ALA A 18 -22.76 -46.71 -6.47
CA ALA A 18 -22.88 -46.78 -7.93
C ALA A 18 -24.28 -46.80 -8.55
N SER A 19 -24.54 -45.80 -9.38
CA SER A 19 -24.63 -45.94 -10.85
C SER A 19 -25.57 -44.87 -11.41
N SER A 20 -25.05 -44.02 -12.30
CA SER A 20 -25.80 -43.61 -13.48
C SER A 20 -24.83 -43.06 -14.54
N LEU A 21 -24.67 -43.89 -15.58
CA LEU A 21 -23.90 -43.70 -16.81
C LEU A 21 -24.63 -42.79 -17.81
N PHE A 22 -23.83 -41.96 -18.49
CA PHE A 22 -23.78 -41.59 -19.92
C PHE A 22 -25.03 -41.67 -20.83
N PHE A 23 -25.27 -40.61 -21.62
CA PHE A 23 -24.83 -40.43 -23.03
C PHE A 23 -25.08 -38.94 -23.41
N SER A 24 -24.05 -38.13 -23.70
CA SER A 24 -23.33 -37.94 -24.98
C SER A 24 -24.00 -36.94 -25.95
N ALA A 25 -23.35 -35.79 -26.16
CA ALA A 25 -23.10 -35.23 -27.50
C ALA A 25 -22.13 -34.03 -27.46
N CYS A 26 -21.11 -34.10 -28.32
CA CYS A 26 -20.28 -33.00 -28.84
C CYS A 26 -19.23 -32.34 -27.91
N ILE A 27 -18.07 -32.98 -27.86
CA ILE A 27 -16.79 -32.42 -27.45
C ILE A 27 -16.17 -31.65 -28.64
N PRO A 28 -15.80 -30.37 -28.52
CA PRO A 28 -14.67 -29.83 -29.25
C PRO A 28 -13.39 -30.20 -28.49
N ASN A 29 -12.40 -30.72 -29.21
CA ASN A 29 -11.06 -31.07 -28.73
C ASN A 29 -10.53 -30.06 -27.69
N PRO A 30 -10.01 -30.50 -26.53
CA PRO A 30 -9.12 -29.65 -25.76
C PRO A 30 -7.86 -29.49 -26.62
N ALA A 31 -7.66 -28.30 -27.17
CA ALA A 31 -6.37 -27.93 -27.72
C ALA A 31 -5.34 -28.14 -26.61
N THR A 32 -4.40 -29.05 -26.85
CA THR A 32 -3.17 -29.19 -26.09
C THR A 32 -2.63 -27.79 -25.81
N PRO A 33 -2.33 -27.40 -24.55
CA PRO A 33 -1.70 -26.13 -24.32
C PRO A 33 -0.32 -26.22 -24.95
N THR A 34 -0.18 -25.60 -26.12
CA THR A 34 1.11 -25.35 -26.72
C THR A 34 1.89 -24.58 -25.66
N LYS A 35 3.00 -25.17 -25.19
CA LYS A 35 3.96 -24.51 -24.31
C LYS A 35 4.28 -23.15 -24.92
N ALA A 36 3.62 -22.11 -24.44
CA ALA A 36 4.03 -20.75 -24.66
C ALA A 36 5.34 -20.63 -23.89
N LYS A 37 6.44 -20.65 -24.64
CA LYS A 37 7.75 -20.30 -24.14
C LYS A 37 7.58 -18.93 -23.46
N PRO A 38 8.00 -18.74 -22.20
CA PRO A 38 8.06 -17.41 -21.62
C PRO A 38 8.85 -16.56 -22.60
N SER A 39 8.25 -15.46 -23.06
CA SER A 39 9.00 -14.43 -23.76
C SER A 39 10.09 -14.01 -22.80
N SER A 40 11.33 -14.38 -23.12
CA SER A 40 12.51 -13.95 -22.38
C SER A 40 12.39 -12.46 -22.11
N ALA A 41 12.43 -12.07 -20.84
CA ALA A 41 12.66 -10.67 -20.50
C ALA A 41 13.88 -10.20 -21.30
N PRO A 42 13.77 -9.07 -22.01
CA PRO A 42 14.90 -8.59 -22.79
C PRO A 42 16.06 -8.29 -21.83
N MET A 43 17.20 -8.95 -22.05
CA MET A 43 18.45 -8.52 -21.44
C MET A 43 18.72 -7.05 -21.82
N PRO A 44 19.29 -6.24 -20.92
CA PRO A 44 19.52 -4.83 -21.18
C PRO A 44 20.45 -4.66 -22.40
N ILE A 45 19.96 -3.95 -23.41
CA ILE A 45 20.78 -3.49 -24.53
C ILE A 45 21.60 -2.31 -24.01
N SER A 46 22.91 -2.48 -23.96
CA SER A 46 23.88 -1.40 -23.70
C SER A 46 23.77 -0.32 -24.77
N THR A 47 22.99 0.73 -24.55
CA THR A 47 23.05 1.94 -25.35
C THR A 47 24.17 2.85 -24.81
N ASN A 48 25.32 2.80 -25.49
CA ASN A 48 26.41 3.76 -25.33
C ASN A 48 25.94 5.14 -25.80
N THR A 49 25.30 5.89 -24.91
CA THR A 49 25.17 7.35 -25.03
C THR A 49 26.15 7.96 -24.04
N SER A 50 27.14 8.69 -24.55
CA SER A 50 28.12 9.43 -23.76
C SER A 50 27.40 10.48 -22.90
N ILE A 51 27.40 10.27 -21.58
CA ILE A 51 26.82 11.18 -20.58
C ILE A 51 27.89 12.21 -20.17
N PRO A 52 27.54 13.51 -19.99
CA PRO A 52 28.47 14.52 -19.49
C PRO A 52 29.00 14.16 -18.09
N THR A 53 30.31 13.95 -18.00
CA THR A 53 31.04 13.58 -16.78
C THR A 53 31.27 14.80 -15.86
N LYS A 54 30.20 15.39 -15.35
CA LYS A 54 30.30 16.36 -14.26
C LYS A 54 29.08 16.29 -13.36
N ILE A 55 29.15 15.37 -12.40
CA ILE A 55 28.30 15.40 -11.21
C ILE A 55 28.60 16.74 -10.52
N GLN A 56 27.68 17.70 -10.64
CA GLN A 56 27.72 18.88 -9.80
C GLN A 56 27.51 18.41 -8.37
N THR A 57 28.49 18.62 -7.51
CA THR A 57 28.32 18.49 -6.07
C THR A 57 27.19 19.46 -5.66
N PRO A 58 26.07 18.98 -5.09
CA PRO A 58 24.98 19.88 -4.72
C PRO A 58 25.44 20.85 -3.64
N THR A 59 25.53 22.14 -3.98
CA THR A 59 25.72 23.25 -3.03
C THR A 59 24.42 23.59 -2.27
N ALA A 60 23.47 22.65 -2.19
CA ALA A 60 22.18 22.89 -1.56
C ALA A 60 22.33 22.79 -0.04
N THR A 61 21.85 23.80 0.67
CA THR A 61 21.65 23.73 2.13
C THR A 61 20.85 22.47 2.45
N PRO A 62 21.29 21.62 3.40
CA PRO A 62 20.56 20.41 3.78
C PRO A 62 19.11 20.76 4.15
N VAL A 63 18.15 20.05 3.56
CA VAL A 63 16.74 20.16 3.98
C VAL A 63 16.65 19.50 5.36
N PRO A 64 16.17 20.20 6.41
CA PRO A 64 16.02 19.59 7.72
C PRO A 64 15.11 18.36 7.63
N LEU A 65 15.55 17.25 8.24
CA LEU A 65 14.70 16.07 8.38
C LEU A 65 13.59 16.35 9.39
N PRO A 66 12.33 16.02 9.06
CA PRO A 66 11.25 16.13 10.03
C PRO A 66 11.45 15.10 11.15
N GLN A 67 11.09 15.45 12.38
CA GLN A 67 11.00 14.48 13.47
C GLN A 67 9.75 13.63 13.29
N ILE A 68 9.93 12.32 13.18
CA ILE A 68 8.82 11.36 13.05
C ILE A 68 8.74 10.43 14.27
N THR A 69 7.54 10.25 14.78
CA THR A 69 7.25 9.21 15.79
C THR A 69 5.87 8.60 15.57
N LEU A 70 5.67 7.38 16.07
CA LEU A 70 4.36 6.76 16.21
C LEU A 70 4.25 6.26 17.65
N GLN A 71 3.47 6.95 18.48
CA GLN A 71 3.28 6.52 19.86
C GLN A 71 2.20 5.43 19.92
N LYS A 72 2.22 4.63 20.97
CA LYS A 72 1.17 3.63 21.20
C LYS A 72 -0.19 4.32 21.31
N GLY A 73 -1.13 3.94 20.45
CA GLY A 73 -2.48 4.49 20.40
C GLY A 73 -2.66 5.60 19.36
N ASP A 74 -1.58 6.12 18.77
CA ASP A 74 -1.67 7.02 17.62
C ASP A 74 -2.12 6.24 16.39
N PHE A 75 -3.00 6.81 15.57
CA PHE A 75 -3.43 6.25 14.28
C PHE A 75 -2.71 6.87 13.07
N TYR A 76 -1.95 7.93 13.31
CA TYR A 76 -1.17 8.66 12.31
C TYR A 76 0.22 8.94 12.87
N PHE A 77 1.22 9.05 11.99
CA PHE A 77 2.54 9.49 12.41
C PHE A 77 2.50 10.93 12.91
N THR A 78 3.20 11.19 14.01
CA THR A 78 3.48 12.55 14.48
C THR A 78 4.71 13.08 13.76
N ILE A 79 4.53 14.15 13.00
CA ILE A 79 5.55 14.87 12.24
C ILE A 79 5.73 16.25 12.86
N ASP A 80 6.94 16.56 13.36
CA ASP A 80 7.27 17.83 14.00
C ASP A 80 6.24 18.26 15.08
N GLY A 81 5.71 17.28 15.83
CA GLY A 81 4.76 17.49 16.92
C GLY A 81 3.28 17.48 16.52
N ARG A 82 2.92 17.20 15.27
CA ARG A 82 1.53 17.10 14.79
C ARG A 82 1.23 15.76 14.12
N GLN A 83 0.13 15.10 14.46
CA GLN A 83 -0.33 13.91 13.74
C GLN A 83 -0.75 14.30 12.32
N SER A 84 -0.09 13.71 11.34
CA SER A 84 -0.18 14.12 9.94
C SER A 84 -0.44 12.92 9.04
N PHE A 85 -1.22 13.14 7.98
CA PHE A 85 -1.34 12.20 6.87
C PHE A 85 -0.12 12.33 5.96
N LEU A 86 0.59 11.22 5.74
CA LEU A 86 1.79 11.22 4.91
C LEU A 86 1.46 10.77 3.49
N PHE A 87 2.00 11.48 2.49
CA PHE A 87 2.01 10.96 1.13
C PHE A 87 3.29 10.16 0.93
N SER A 88 3.10 8.91 0.50
CA SER A 88 4.18 7.95 0.30
C SER A 88 4.26 7.45 -1.12
N ARG A 89 5.47 7.01 -1.50
CA ARG A 89 5.71 6.36 -2.80
C ARG A 89 6.48 5.06 -2.64
N ASN A 90 6.19 4.11 -3.53
CA ASN A 90 6.99 2.89 -3.68
C ASN A 90 8.12 3.14 -4.67
N LEU A 91 9.38 2.98 -4.26
CA LEU A 91 10.53 3.14 -5.16
C LEU A 91 11.33 1.85 -5.32
N ALA A 92 11.56 1.50 -6.58
CA ALA A 92 12.43 0.44 -7.03
C ALA A 92 13.18 0.87 -8.30
N GLY A 93 14.46 0.53 -8.39
CA GLY A 93 15.32 0.77 -9.54
C GLY A 93 16.45 -0.25 -9.62
N TYR A 94 17.14 -0.29 -10.76
CA TYR A 94 18.24 -1.21 -11.01
C TYR A 94 19.59 -0.74 -10.45
N GLU A 95 19.71 0.54 -10.16
CA GLU A 95 20.97 1.17 -9.75
C GLU A 95 20.69 2.42 -8.90
N PRO A 96 21.61 2.82 -8.00
CA PRO A 96 21.44 3.98 -7.12
C PRO A 96 21.07 5.28 -7.85
N THR A 97 21.62 5.52 -9.04
CA THR A 97 21.36 6.74 -9.82
C THR A 97 19.90 6.87 -10.25
N GLN A 98 19.17 5.75 -10.39
CA GLN A 98 17.75 5.75 -10.69
C GLN A 98 16.93 6.18 -9.47
N TYR A 99 17.34 5.80 -8.26
CA TYR A 99 16.71 6.28 -7.02
C TYR A 99 16.85 7.78 -6.87
N VAL A 100 18.02 8.36 -7.17
CA VAL A 100 18.20 9.83 -7.18
C VAL A 100 17.14 10.50 -8.06
N ARG A 101 16.89 9.97 -9.26
CA ARG A 101 15.87 10.48 -10.18
C ARG A 101 14.44 10.27 -9.64
N LEU A 102 14.15 9.11 -9.05
CA LEU A 102 12.84 8.83 -8.47
C LEU A 102 12.53 9.73 -7.27
N LEU A 103 13.52 9.99 -6.40
CA LEU A 103 13.40 10.94 -5.29
C LEU A 103 13.10 12.36 -5.80
N GLN A 104 13.65 12.78 -6.95
CA GLN A 104 13.29 14.06 -7.57
C GLN A 104 11.83 14.10 -8.06
N LEU A 105 11.31 13.01 -8.64
CA LEU A 105 9.89 12.91 -9.00
C LEU A 105 8.99 12.94 -7.77
N MET A 106 9.38 12.24 -6.70
CA MET A 106 8.68 12.28 -5.42
C MET A 106 8.61 13.69 -4.83
N LYS A 107 9.73 14.43 -4.88
CA LYS A 107 9.79 15.84 -4.46
C LYS A 107 8.86 16.73 -5.26
N THR A 108 8.68 16.45 -6.55
CA THR A 108 7.74 17.18 -7.42
C THR A 108 6.30 17.02 -6.95
N GLY A 109 5.90 15.84 -6.47
CA GLY A 109 4.57 15.58 -5.93
C GLY A 109 4.38 16.11 -4.50
N GLY A 110 5.46 16.31 -3.75
CA GLY A 110 5.39 16.76 -2.34
C GLY A 110 5.29 15.61 -1.34
N SER A 111 5.39 14.36 -1.79
CA SER A 111 5.52 13.18 -0.95
C SER A 111 6.78 13.23 -0.09
N ARG A 112 6.70 12.70 1.14
CA ARG A 112 7.80 12.75 2.13
C ARG A 112 8.22 11.40 2.69
N LEU A 113 7.43 10.34 2.48
CA LEU A 113 7.76 8.99 2.89
C LEU A 113 8.02 8.12 1.66
N VAL A 114 9.12 7.37 1.66
CA VAL A 114 9.39 6.38 0.61
C VAL A 114 9.39 4.98 1.22
N ARG A 115 8.65 4.07 0.60
CA ARG A 115 8.78 2.63 0.83
C ARG A 115 9.80 2.06 -0.16
N LEU A 116 10.90 1.52 0.36
CA LEU A 116 12.03 1.01 -0.43
C LEU A 116 12.09 -0.51 -0.35
N GLN A 117 11.84 -1.14 -1.48
CA GLN A 117 12.00 -2.58 -1.63
C GLN A 117 13.49 -2.91 -1.81
N LEU A 118 14.14 -3.48 -0.78
CA LEU A 118 15.61 -3.59 -0.76
C LEU A 118 16.16 -4.62 -1.75
N ASP A 119 15.36 -5.62 -2.09
CA ASP A 119 15.70 -6.70 -3.01
C ASP A 119 15.72 -6.27 -4.49
N SER A 120 15.29 -5.05 -4.84
CA SER A 120 15.33 -4.56 -6.22
C SER A 120 16.74 -4.23 -6.73
N LEU A 121 17.72 -4.09 -5.82
CA LEU A 121 19.15 -4.05 -6.14
C LEU A 121 19.83 -5.44 -5.97
N GLY A 122 19.03 -6.51 -5.90
CA GLY A 122 19.44 -7.85 -5.48
C GLY A 122 19.22 -8.09 -3.99
N THR A 123 19.36 -9.33 -3.53
CA THR A 123 19.00 -9.73 -2.15
C THR A 123 19.93 -9.21 -1.06
N GLY A 124 21.13 -8.70 -1.41
CA GLY A 124 22.08 -8.12 -0.46
C GLY A 124 22.69 -9.08 0.54
N ILE A 125 22.48 -10.38 0.34
CA ILE A 125 22.94 -11.45 1.21
C ILE A 125 23.77 -12.44 0.40
N THR A 126 24.93 -12.83 0.90
CA THR A 126 25.82 -13.80 0.27
C THR A 126 25.34 -15.22 0.57
N SER A 127 25.80 -16.21 -0.21
CA SER A 127 25.40 -17.61 -0.02
C SER A 127 25.80 -18.21 1.34
N ASP A 128 26.80 -17.64 2.02
CA ASP A 128 27.19 -17.99 3.38
C ASP A 128 26.49 -17.16 4.48
N GLY A 129 25.47 -16.37 4.12
CA GLY A 129 24.63 -15.62 5.05
C GLY A 129 25.21 -14.31 5.55
N LYS A 130 26.24 -13.77 4.89
CA LYS A 130 26.82 -12.46 5.22
C LYS A 130 26.16 -11.37 4.40
N ILE A 131 26.36 -10.12 4.82
CA ILE A 131 25.98 -8.95 4.04
C ILE A 131 26.90 -8.80 2.82
N ASP A 132 26.32 -8.46 1.67
CA ASP A 132 27.09 -7.97 0.52
C ASP A 132 27.46 -6.49 0.75
N GLU A 133 28.76 -6.22 0.93
CA GLU A 133 29.27 -4.87 1.22
C GLU A 133 29.18 -3.90 0.03
N ALA A 134 29.09 -4.38 -1.20
CA ALA A 134 28.84 -3.50 -2.35
C ALA A 134 27.36 -3.10 -2.40
N TRP A 135 26.49 -4.07 -2.19
CA TRP A 135 25.04 -3.86 -2.12
C TRP A 135 24.65 -2.91 -0.97
N VAL A 136 25.22 -3.09 0.23
CA VAL A 136 24.86 -2.23 1.37
C VAL A 136 25.29 -0.78 1.13
N LYS A 137 26.45 -0.56 0.48
CA LYS A 137 26.92 0.79 0.14
C LYS A 137 26.00 1.48 -0.86
N ASN A 138 25.50 0.75 -1.85
CA ASN A 138 24.51 1.27 -2.78
C ASN A 138 23.25 1.76 -2.05
N TRP A 139 22.75 0.99 -1.07
CA TRP A 139 21.62 1.42 -0.26
C TRP A 139 21.95 2.57 0.70
N GLU A 140 23.16 2.58 1.28
CA GLU A 140 23.62 3.71 2.09
C GLU A 140 23.62 5.01 1.30
N GLU A 141 24.08 5.00 0.04
CA GLU A 141 24.00 6.15 -0.87
C GLU A 141 22.55 6.60 -1.12
N VAL A 142 21.62 5.66 -1.34
CA VAL A 142 20.19 5.97 -1.54
C VAL A 142 19.56 6.55 -0.27
N LEU A 143 19.88 5.98 0.90
CA LEU A 143 19.39 6.47 2.20
C LEU A 143 19.95 7.87 2.50
N ASP A 144 21.22 8.14 2.18
CA ASP A 144 21.85 9.45 2.33
C ASP A 144 21.24 10.48 1.37
N GLU A 145 20.96 10.11 0.12
CA GLU A 145 20.28 10.99 -0.84
C GLU A 145 18.84 11.32 -0.38
N ALA A 146 18.10 10.33 0.10
CA ALA A 146 16.77 10.55 0.67
C ALA A 146 16.84 11.51 1.86
N ALA A 147 17.83 11.33 2.75
CA ALA A 147 18.05 12.22 3.89
C ALA A 147 18.34 13.66 3.45
N ALA A 148 19.23 13.84 2.47
CA ALA A 148 19.58 15.15 1.92
C ALA A 148 18.39 15.90 1.31
N ASN A 149 17.38 15.16 0.84
CA ASN A 149 16.14 15.71 0.31
C ASN A 149 15.00 15.84 1.34
N GLY A 150 15.28 15.59 2.62
CA GLY A 150 14.28 15.68 3.70
C GLY A 150 13.23 14.56 3.65
N MET A 151 13.57 13.41 3.07
CA MET A 151 12.66 12.28 2.88
C MET A 151 12.88 11.20 3.93
N LEU A 152 11.76 10.68 4.43
CA LEU A 152 11.68 9.56 5.37
C LEU A 152 11.60 8.24 4.60
N VAL A 153 12.14 7.18 5.19
CA VAL A 153 12.28 5.86 4.55
C VAL A 153 11.65 4.75 5.39
N LEU A 154 10.89 3.89 4.72
CA LEU A 154 10.46 2.57 5.18
C LEU A 154 11.18 1.51 4.34
N PRO A 155 12.34 0.98 4.79
CA PRO A 155 13.01 -0.12 4.11
C PRO A 155 12.25 -1.43 4.33
N VAL A 156 12.09 -2.19 3.25
CA VAL A 156 11.47 -3.52 3.20
C VAL A 156 12.58 -4.54 3.00
N PHE A 157 12.83 -5.37 4.02
CA PHE A 157 13.99 -6.26 3.99
C PHE A 157 13.90 -7.37 2.94
N SER A 158 12.73 -7.92 2.68
CA SER A 158 12.56 -8.94 1.63
C SER A 158 11.10 -9.01 1.17
N GLY A 159 10.88 -9.34 -0.09
CA GLY A 159 9.57 -9.63 -0.66
C GLY A 159 9.36 -11.10 -0.99
N TRP A 160 8.10 -11.46 -1.20
CA TRP A 160 7.70 -12.82 -1.56
C TRP A 160 8.38 -13.37 -2.81
N PHE A 161 8.70 -12.53 -3.80
CA PHE A 161 9.19 -12.99 -5.10
C PHE A 161 10.60 -13.61 -5.01
N ASP A 162 11.41 -13.18 -4.04
CA ASP A 162 12.69 -13.83 -3.71
C ASP A 162 12.50 -15.18 -3.03
N TRP A 163 11.34 -15.42 -2.44
CA TRP A 163 11.01 -16.59 -1.62
C TRP A 163 9.83 -17.37 -2.16
N ASN A 164 9.61 -17.32 -3.47
CA ASN A 164 8.60 -18.09 -4.17
C ASN A 164 9.26 -18.85 -5.32
N ASN A 165 9.10 -20.16 -5.41
CA ASN A 165 9.73 -21.00 -6.44
C ASN A 165 8.83 -21.25 -7.68
N GLY A 166 7.83 -20.40 -7.90
CA GLY A 166 6.78 -20.59 -8.91
C GLY A 166 5.65 -21.51 -8.44
N ASN A 167 5.61 -21.90 -7.16
CA ASN A 167 4.53 -22.68 -6.58
C ASN A 167 4.01 -22.05 -5.26
N PRO A 168 2.78 -21.50 -5.26
CA PRO A 168 1.90 -21.33 -6.44
C PRO A 168 2.44 -20.26 -7.40
N ASP A 169 2.05 -20.36 -8.68
CA ASP A 169 2.50 -19.48 -9.75
C ASP A 169 1.79 -18.12 -9.69
N TYR A 170 2.52 -17.09 -9.27
CA TYR A 170 2.08 -15.69 -9.29
C TYR A 170 2.66 -14.90 -10.48
N GLY A 171 3.27 -15.59 -11.46
CA GLY A 171 3.78 -15.00 -12.69
C GLY A 171 5.17 -14.36 -12.59
N TYR A 172 5.76 -14.30 -11.40
CA TYR A 172 7.11 -13.78 -11.18
C TYR A 172 7.81 -14.47 -10.01
N SER A 173 9.11 -14.72 -10.15
CA SER A 173 9.97 -15.31 -9.13
C SER A 173 11.42 -14.99 -9.46
N THR A 174 12.20 -14.66 -8.42
CA THR A 174 13.65 -14.48 -8.48
C THR A 174 14.38 -15.59 -7.73
N TRP A 175 13.68 -16.64 -7.28
CA TRP A 175 14.25 -17.74 -6.49
C TRP A 175 15.43 -18.43 -7.17
N GLU A 176 15.40 -18.58 -8.49
CA GLU A 176 16.51 -19.16 -9.25
C GLU A 176 17.83 -18.39 -9.08
N ALA A 177 17.76 -17.08 -8.89
CA ALA A 177 18.91 -16.19 -8.70
C ALA A 177 19.19 -15.87 -7.21
N ASN A 178 18.33 -16.29 -6.29
CA ASN A 178 18.49 -16.01 -4.86
C ASN A 178 19.79 -16.68 -4.35
N ALA A 179 20.63 -15.90 -3.67
CA ALA A 179 21.90 -16.38 -3.11
C ALA A 179 21.74 -17.52 -2.08
N PHE A 180 20.57 -17.62 -1.45
CA PHE A 180 20.27 -18.71 -0.51
C PHE A 180 19.86 -20.01 -1.18
N ASN A 181 19.51 -19.97 -2.47
CA ASN A 181 19.23 -21.18 -3.22
C ASN A 181 20.49 -22.07 -3.31
N ILE A 182 20.35 -23.35 -3.02
CA ILE A 182 21.45 -24.32 -2.99
C ILE A 182 22.19 -24.43 -4.32
N VAL A 183 21.51 -24.17 -5.45
CA VAL A 183 22.14 -24.16 -6.78
C VAL A 183 23.15 -23.02 -6.93
N ASN A 184 22.99 -21.94 -6.15
CA ASN A 184 23.88 -20.79 -6.08
C ASN A 184 24.87 -20.89 -4.90
N GLY A 185 24.95 -22.05 -4.25
CA GLY A 185 25.84 -22.31 -3.12
C GLY A 185 25.27 -21.92 -1.76
N GLY A 186 24.00 -21.50 -1.69
CA GLY A 186 23.30 -21.18 -0.45
C GLY A 186 22.81 -22.40 0.34
N PRO A 187 22.19 -22.20 1.51
CA PRO A 187 21.79 -23.30 2.38
C PRO A 187 20.45 -23.97 1.99
N ALA A 188 19.60 -23.33 1.19
CA ALA A 188 18.20 -23.70 1.05
C ALA A 188 17.92 -24.47 -0.24
N ALA A 189 17.34 -25.66 -0.11
CA ALA A 189 16.82 -26.43 -1.25
C ALA A 189 15.42 -25.95 -1.67
N ASP A 190 14.65 -25.37 -0.73
CA ASP A 190 13.31 -24.83 -0.94
C ASP A 190 13.16 -23.45 -0.26
N PRO A 191 12.43 -22.48 -0.86
CA PRO A 191 12.25 -21.16 -0.23
C PRO A 191 11.53 -21.23 1.11
N GLY A 192 10.65 -22.22 1.31
CA GLY A 192 9.91 -22.42 2.54
C GLY A 192 10.81 -22.67 3.76
N GLU A 193 12.07 -23.04 3.56
CA GLU A 193 13.05 -23.18 4.64
C GLU A 193 13.28 -21.87 5.40
N LEU A 194 13.05 -20.69 4.81
CA LEU A 194 13.11 -19.41 5.53
C LEU A 194 12.08 -19.35 6.68
N PHE A 195 10.92 -19.95 6.49
CA PHE A 195 9.81 -19.92 7.44
C PHE A 195 9.81 -21.12 8.40
N GLN A 196 10.76 -22.05 8.24
CA GLN A 196 10.93 -23.18 9.13
C GLN A 196 11.74 -22.77 10.37
N SER A 197 11.09 -22.82 11.54
CA SER A 197 11.70 -22.44 12.80
C SER A 197 13.02 -23.18 13.04
N GLY A 198 14.11 -22.41 13.18
CA GLY A 198 15.43 -22.93 13.50
C GLY A 198 16.21 -23.53 12.33
N SER A 199 15.71 -23.45 11.09
CA SER A 199 16.46 -23.82 9.90
C SER A 199 17.76 -23.01 9.76
N VAL A 200 18.72 -23.51 8.99
CA VAL A 200 19.97 -22.79 8.71
C VAL A 200 19.68 -21.50 7.95
N THR A 201 18.83 -21.60 6.92
CA THR A 201 18.30 -20.50 6.10
C THR A 201 17.72 -19.38 6.96
N GLN A 202 16.80 -19.70 7.86
CA GLN A 202 16.18 -18.71 8.74
C GLN A 202 17.20 -18.02 9.66
N LYS A 203 18.09 -18.79 10.28
CA LYS A 203 19.14 -18.24 11.17
C LYS A 203 20.08 -17.30 10.45
N MET A 204 20.50 -17.65 9.22
CA MET A 204 21.36 -16.81 8.41
C MET A 204 20.65 -15.52 7.98
N TRP A 205 19.39 -15.61 7.55
CA TRP A 205 18.59 -14.42 7.21
C TRP A 205 18.41 -13.50 8.42
N PHE A 206 18.12 -14.05 9.61
CA PHE A 206 18.03 -13.27 10.85
C PHE A 206 19.35 -12.61 11.27
N ALA A 207 20.50 -13.26 11.04
CA ALA A 207 21.80 -12.65 11.29
C ALA A 207 22.09 -11.48 10.33
N TRP A 208 21.71 -11.63 9.06
CA TRP A 208 21.77 -10.57 8.07
C TRP A 208 20.86 -9.38 8.43
N LEU A 209 19.58 -9.65 8.76
CA LEU A 209 18.62 -8.64 9.23
C LEU A 209 19.18 -7.85 10.42
N LYS A 210 19.69 -8.56 11.44
CA LYS A 210 20.31 -7.94 12.61
C LYS A 210 21.45 -7.01 12.22
N THR A 211 22.33 -7.46 11.33
CA THR A 211 23.49 -6.69 10.87
C THR A 211 23.06 -5.40 10.16
N LEU A 212 22.03 -5.45 9.31
CA LEU A 212 21.49 -4.26 8.64
C LEU A 212 20.89 -3.26 9.62
N VAL A 213 20.06 -3.72 10.55
CA VAL A 213 19.45 -2.84 11.56
C VAL A 213 20.52 -2.19 12.43
N GLU A 214 21.50 -2.95 12.91
CA GLU A 214 22.60 -2.41 13.72
C GLU A 214 23.42 -1.35 12.97
N ARG A 215 23.60 -1.55 11.65
CA ARG A 215 24.35 -0.64 10.79
C ARG A 215 23.58 0.64 10.45
N TRP A 216 22.26 0.54 10.23
CA TRP A 216 21.44 1.65 9.77
C TRP A 216 20.66 2.37 10.87
N GLN A 217 20.60 1.86 12.10
CA GLN A 217 19.82 2.46 13.19
C GLN A 217 20.17 3.94 13.50
N ALA A 218 21.39 4.39 13.19
CA ALA A 218 21.81 5.78 13.40
C ALA A 218 21.27 6.76 12.34
N ARG A 219 20.59 6.25 11.30
CA ARG A 219 20.01 7.06 10.22
C ARG A 219 18.64 7.60 10.64
N GLU A 220 18.60 8.89 10.97
CA GLU A 220 17.39 9.58 11.45
C GLU A 220 16.23 9.59 10.44
N ASN A 221 16.53 9.44 9.15
CA ASN A 221 15.51 9.42 8.12
C ASN A 221 14.81 8.06 7.96
N ILE A 222 15.15 7.04 8.74
CA ILE A 222 14.36 5.79 8.77
C ILE A 222 13.16 6.00 9.68
N ALA A 223 11.96 5.89 9.12
CA ALA A 223 10.69 6.11 9.82
C ALA A 223 10.19 4.88 10.58
N ALA A 224 10.37 3.70 9.98
CA ALA A 224 9.90 2.41 10.47
C ALA A 224 10.64 1.28 9.74
N TRP A 225 10.45 0.03 10.13
CA TRP A 225 11.03 -1.15 9.49
C TRP A 225 9.92 -2.06 8.94
N GLU A 226 10.02 -2.49 7.69
CA GLU A 226 9.15 -3.54 7.14
C GLU A 226 9.93 -4.86 7.02
N ILE A 227 9.52 -5.86 7.81
CA ILE A 227 10.20 -7.15 7.90
C ILE A 227 10.14 -7.89 6.57
N PHE A 228 8.94 -7.96 5.99
CA PHE A 228 8.67 -8.77 4.81
C PHE A 228 7.44 -8.24 4.07
N SER A 229 7.54 -8.12 2.75
CA SER A 229 6.42 -7.77 1.88
C SER A 229 5.69 -9.04 1.39
N GLU A 230 4.39 -9.09 1.65
CA GLU A 230 3.46 -10.12 1.18
C GLU A 230 3.81 -11.55 1.64
N VAL A 231 4.03 -11.74 2.94
CA VAL A 231 4.52 -13.01 3.51
C VAL A 231 3.62 -14.22 3.24
N ASN A 232 2.33 -14.00 2.98
CA ASN A 232 1.34 -15.06 2.70
C ASN A 232 1.48 -15.73 1.33
N ILE A 233 2.23 -15.14 0.41
CA ILE A 233 2.41 -15.69 -0.94
C ILE A 233 3.83 -16.19 -1.21
N ALA A 234 4.69 -16.16 -0.19
CA ALA A 234 5.95 -16.90 -0.21
C ALA A 234 5.70 -18.42 -0.14
N THR A 235 6.56 -19.20 -0.79
CA THR A 235 6.42 -20.66 -0.87
C THR A 235 6.48 -21.29 0.53
N GLY A 236 5.52 -22.17 0.81
CA GLY A 236 5.50 -22.97 2.05
C GLY A 236 5.02 -22.21 3.29
N THR A 237 4.62 -20.94 3.16
CA THR A 237 4.16 -20.15 4.31
C THR A 237 2.69 -20.41 4.63
N THR A 238 2.40 -20.42 5.93
CA THR A 238 1.04 -20.47 6.51
C THR A 238 0.91 -19.32 7.50
N GLU A 239 -0.31 -19.00 7.95
CA GLU A 239 -0.48 -18.00 9.01
C GLU A 239 0.40 -18.29 10.22
N SER A 240 0.43 -19.53 10.70
CA SER A 240 1.25 -19.90 11.87
C SER A 240 2.76 -19.71 11.64
N SER A 241 3.29 -20.12 10.49
CA SER A 241 4.72 -20.00 10.21
C SER A 241 5.12 -18.57 9.88
N GLY A 242 4.27 -17.82 9.18
CA GLY A 242 4.46 -16.40 8.90
C GLY A 242 4.45 -15.55 10.18
N VAL A 243 3.49 -15.78 11.08
CA VAL A 243 3.44 -15.10 12.39
C VAL A 243 4.66 -15.43 13.23
N ALA A 244 5.04 -16.70 13.34
CA ALA A 244 6.24 -17.08 14.09
C ALA A 244 7.53 -16.47 13.51
N PHE A 245 7.61 -16.32 12.19
CA PHE A 245 8.73 -15.66 11.52
C PHE A 245 8.79 -14.16 11.82
N ILE A 246 7.68 -13.43 11.63
CA ILE A 246 7.66 -11.98 11.88
C ILE A 246 7.87 -11.64 13.36
N GLU A 247 7.41 -12.46 14.30
CA GLU A 247 7.62 -12.24 15.73
C GLU A 247 9.10 -12.38 16.12
N GLN A 248 9.80 -13.36 15.55
CA GLN A 248 11.23 -13.52 15.76
C GLN A 248 12.03 -12.38 15.11
N ALA A 249 11.69 -12.00 13.87
CA ALA A 249 12.32 -10.87 13.19
C ALA A 249 12.11 -9.55 13.95
N ALA A 250 10.89 -9.29 14.42
CA ALA A 250 10.58 -8.10 15.21
C ALA A 250 11.39 -8.07 16.52
N ALA A 251 11.50 -9.20 17.23
CA ALA A 251 12.31 -9.29 18.45
C ALA A 251 13.79 -8.95 18.19
N ILE A 252 14.34 -9.40 17.05
CA ILE A 252 15.70 -9.05 16.61
C ILE A 252 15.82 -7.56 16.33
N ILE A 253 14.91 -6.98 15.55
CA ILE A 253 14.90 -5.55 15.24
C ILE A 253 14.80 -4.72 16.52
N ARG A 254 13.89 -5.05 17.45
CA ARG A 254 13.73 -4.32 18.72
C ARG A 254 14.97 -4.35 19.60
N ASN A 255 15.73 -5.43 19.55
CA ASN A 255 16.99 -5.53 20.29
C ASN A 255 18.13 -4.76 19.59
N ALA A 256 18.12 -4.71 18.27
CA ALA A 256 19.16 -4.08 17.45
C ALA A 256 18.98 -2.56 17.28
N ASP A 257 17.74 -2.08 17.13
CA ASP A 257 17.41 -0.67 16.92
C ASP A 257 17.18 0.07 18.24
N SER A 258 18.20 0.82 18.67
CA SER A 258 18.16 1.64 19.89
C SER A 258 17.09 2.74 19.88
N HIS A 259 16.63 3.19 18.70
CA HIS A 259 15.59 4.21 18.57
C HIS A 259 14.19 3.63 18.73
N ARG A 260 14.06 2.28 18.73
CA ARG A 260 12.80 1.56 18.86
C ARG A 260 11.76 2.01 17.84
N ARG A 261 12.18 2.19 16.58
CA ARG A 261 11.28 2.61 15.51
C ARG A 261 10.14 1.61 15.31
N PRO A 262 9.00 2.06 14.76
CA PRO A 262 7.89 1.17 14.46
C PRO A 262 8.27 0.05 13.49
N ILE A 263 7.60 -1.09 13.61
CA ILE A 263 7.80 -2.29 12.81
C ILE A 263 6.49 -2.69 12.14
N THR A 264 6.57 -3.13 10.89
CA THR A 264 5.44 -3.71 10.15
C THR A 264 5.88 -4.90 9.29
N ALA A 265 4.90 -5.56 8.69
CA ALA A 265 5.02 -6.57 7.65
C ALA A 265 3.68 -6.59 6.90
N SER A 266 3.67 -6.96 5.62
CA SER A 266 2.46 -6.95 4.81
C SER A 266 2.02 -8.35 4.34
N LEU A 267 0.76 -8.41 3.94
CA LEU A 267 0.18 -9.54 3.21
C LEU A 267 -0.20 -9.06 1.80
N ALA A 268 -0.13 -9.95 0.82
CA ALA A 268 -0.75 -9.75 -0.48
C ALA A 268 -2.28 -9.68 -0.30
N ASP A 269 -2.87 -8.60 -0.84
CA ASP A 269 -4.28 -8.25 -0.71
C ASP A 269 -4.75 -8.15 0.75
N VAL A 270 -6.07 -8.09 0.98
CA VAL A 270 -6.68 -8.18 2.31
C VAL A 270 -6.87 -9.61 2.80
N SER A 271 -5.96 -10.51 2.42
CA SER A 271 -5.89 -11.87 2.96
C SER A 271 -6.03 -11.84 4.49
N GLU A 272 -6.93 -12.64 5.04
CA GLU A 272 -7.17 -12.64 6.48
C GLU A 272 -6.30 -13.68 7.15
N TRP A 273 -5.12 -13.26 7.61
CA TRP A 273 -4.40 -13.90 8.71
C TRP A 273 -4.68 -13.10 9.99
N PRO A 274 -5.75 -13.38 10.76
CA PRO A 274 -6.13 -12.54 11.89
C PRO A 274 -5.08 -12.48 12.99
N SER A 275 -4.33 -13.56 13.20
CA SER A 275 -3.23 -13.65 14.17
C SER A 275 -2.07 -12.76 13.75
N PHE A 276 -1.83 -12.62 12.43
CA PHE A 276 -0.83 -11.70 11.88
C PHE A 276 -1.17 -10.25 12.23
N TYR A 277 -2.37 -9.79 11.89
CA TYR A 277 -2.76 -8.41 12.19
C TYR A 277 -2.92 -8.13 13.69
N ARG A 278 -3.25 -9.15 14.51
CA ARG A 278 -3.27 -9.02 15.98
C ARG A 278 -1.89 -9.08 16.64
N SER A 279 -0.87 -9.63 15.99
CA SER A 279 0.44 -9.84 16.62
C SER A 279 1.04 -8.52 17.12
N ALA A 280 1.57 -8.52 18.34
CA ALA A 280 2.24 -7.35 18.92
C ALA A 280 3.60 -7.04 18.26
N ALA A 281 4.06 -7.90 17.35
CA ALA A 281 5.29 -7.69 16.59
C ALA A 281 5.19 -6.57 15.55
N ILE A 282 3.99 -6.27 15.05
CA ILE A 282 3.74 -5.15 14.14
C ILE A 282 2.95 -4.03 14.84
N ASP A 283 3.46 -2.81 14.73
CA ASP A 283 2.89 -1.60 15.34
C ASP A 283 1.74 -1.02 14.52
N PHE A 284 1.75 -1.25 13.21
CA PHE A 284 0.68 -0.88 12.30
C PHE A 284 0.46 -1.95 11.23
N ILE A 285 -0.76 -2.02 10.74
CA ILE A 285 -1.17 -2.92 9.66
C ILE A 285 -0.72 -2.32 8.33
N ASN A 286 -0.08 -3.10 7.49
CA ASN A 286 0.27 -2.73 6.12
C ASN A 286 -0.59 -3.53 5.14
N ILE A 287 -1.47 -2.85 4.38
CA ILE A 287 -2.36 -3.45 3.37
C ILE A 287 -1.93 -3.11 1.95
N HIS A 288 -2.19 -4.03 1.03
CA HIS A 288 -1.91 -3.89 -0.40
C HIS A 288 -3.20 -3.93 -1.26
N PRO A 289 -4.04 -2.87 -1.25
CA PRO A 289 -5.29 -2.88 -1.98
C PRO A 289 -5.09 -2.84 -3.50
N TYR A 290 -5.31 -3.98 -4.16
CA TYR A 290 -5.39 -4.08 -5.63
C TYR A 290 -6.72 -4.64 -6.15
N PRO A 291 -7.43 -3.94 -7.03
CA PRO A 291 -8.55 -4.51 -7.76
C PRO A 291 -8.12 -5.72 -8.60
N TYR A 292 -8.89 -6.82 -8.51
CA TYR A 292 -8.68 -8.05 -9.30
C TYR A 292 -9.29 -7.96 -10.71
N ASP A 293 -10.13 -6.97 -10.96
CA ASP A 293 -10.81 -6.72 -12.23
C ASP A 293 -10.66 -5.23 -12.56
N VAL A 294 -10.36 -4.92 -13.82
CA VAL A 294 -10.22 -3.54 -14.33
C VAL A 294 -11.50 -2.71 -14.18
N LYS A 295 -12.64 -3.32 -13.87
CA LYS A 295 -13.93 -2.65 -13.62
C LYS A 295 -14.17 -2.31 -12.14
N ILE A 296 -13.28 -2.72 -11.24
CA ILE A 296 -13.39 -2.43 -9.82
C ILE A 296 -12.61 -1.15 -9.52
N ASP A 297 -13.28 -0.19 -8.89
CA ASP A 297 -12.67 1.08 -8.49
C ASP A 297 -11.72 0.93 -7.32
N LEU A 298 -10.49 1.43 -7.49
CA LEU A 298 -9.47 1.41 -6.46
C LEU A 298 -9.90 2.25 -5.24
N GLY A 299 -10.50 3.43 -5.46
CA GLY A 299 -10.95 4.29 -4.36
C GLY A 299 -11.94 3.58 -3.43
N ARG A 300 -12.93 2.88 -4.02
CA ARG A 300 -13.88 2.04 -3.28
C ARG A 300 -13.20 0.91 -2.53
N LYS A 301 -12.26 0.22 -3.17
CA LYS A 301 -11.53 -0.89 -2.56
C LYS A 301 -10.72 -0.40 -1.36
N VAL A 302 -9.92 0.65 -1.52
CA VAL A 302 -9.13 1.28 -0.46
C VAL A 302 -10.01 1.61 0.75
N ILE A 303 -11.10 2.37 0.54
CA ILE A 303 -11.98 2.78 1.64
C ILE A 303 -12.57 1.57 2.36
N THR A 304 -13.02 0.56 1.61
CA THR A 304 -13.61 -0.65 2.19
C THR A 304 -12.59 -1.45 2.99
N ASP A 305 -11.41 -1.66 2.43
CA ASP A 305 -10.35 -2.48 3.02
C ASP A 305 -9.74 -1.82 4.26
N ALA A 306 -9.45 -0.52 4.19
CA ALA A 306 -8.93 0.25 5.32
C ALA A 306 -9.92 0.26 6.49
N GLN A 307 -11.19 0.60 6.23
CA GLN A 307 -12.22 0.66 7.28
C GLN A 307 -12.48 -0.70 7.91
N LYS A 308 -12.44 -1.77 7.11
CA LYS A 308 -12.52 -3.16 7.61
C LYS A 308 -11.38 -3.48 8.58
N MET A 309 -10.14 -3.09 8.25
CA MET A 309 -8.99 -3.33 9.12
C MET A 309 -9.06 -2.50 10.41
N LEU A 310 -9.35 -1.20 10.29
CA LEU A 310 -9.49 -0.27 11.42
C LEU A 310 -10.56 -0.77 12.41
N ALA A 311 -11.72 -1.17 11.91
CA ALA A 311 -12.82 -1.67 12.75
C ALA A 311 -12.51 -3.00 13.46
N LYS A 312 -11.58 -3.81 12.93
CA LYS A 312 -11.34 -5.18 13.41
C LYS A 312 -10.16 -5.29 14.37
N TYR A 313 -9.13 -4.45 14.20
CA TYR A 313 -7.82 -4.68 14.83
C TYR A 313 -7.34 -3.58 15.76
N ASP A 314 -8.04 -2.45 15.90
CA ASP A 314 -7.65 -1.33 16.78
C ASP A 314 -6.17 -0.96 16.62
N LYS A 315 -5.73 -0.92 15.37
CA LYS A 315 -4.37 -0.60 14.96
C LYS A 315 -4.39 0.38 13.81
N PRO A 316 -3.36 1.22 13.70
CA PRO A 316 -3.19 2.11 12.56
C PRO A 316 -3.04 1.28 11.28
N VAL A 317 -3.55 1.81 10.16
CA VAL A 317 -3.48 1.14 8.85
C VAL A 317 -2.68 2.01 7.88
N MET A 318 -1.67 1.41 7.27
CA MET A 318 -0.85 1.97 6.20
C MET A 318 -1.18 1.24 4.90
N ILE A 319 -1.20 1.98 3.79
CA ILE A 319 -1.23 1.45 2.44
C ILE A 319 0.22 1.31 1.97
N GLY A 320 0.73 0.08 1.96
CA GLY A 320 2.09 -0.21 1.49
C GLY A 320 2.15 -0.17 -0.03
N GLU A 321 1.15 -0.74 -0.68
CA GLU A 321 1.06 -0.80 -2.14
C GLU A 321 -0.39 -0.64 -2.60
N SER A 322 -0.61 0.11 -3.66
CA SER A 322 -1.89 0.17 -4.34
C SER A 322 -1.66 0.34 -5.83
N GLY A 323 -2.72 0.17 -6.61
CA GLY A 323 -2.69 0.36 -8.05
C GLY A 323 -4.05 0.05 -8.64
N LEU A 324 -4.36 0.63 -9.81
CA LEU A 324 -5.68 0.44 -10.43
C LEU A 324 -5.96 -1.02 -10.79
N ASN A 325 -4.93 -1.87 -10.82
CA ASN A 325 -5.03 -3.32 -10.90
C ASN A 325 -3.74 -3.98 -10.37
N GLN A 326 -3.84 -5.22 -9.91
CA GLN A 326 -2.69 -6.08 -9.58
C GLN A 326 -1.92 -6.58 -10.81
N PHE A 327 -2.56 -6.61 -11.99
CA PHE A 327 -1.92 -7.02 -13.23
C PHE A 327 -1.03 -5.92 -13.77
N LEU A 328 -0.10 -6.31 -14.65
CA LEU A 328 0.85 -5.41 -15.27
C LEU A 328 0.12 -4.21 -15.90
N PRO A 329 0.61 -2.98 -15.66
CA PRO A 329 -0.07 -1.76 -16.10
C PRO A 329 -0.25 -1.66 -17.63
N ASP A 330 0.63 -2.29 -18.41
CA ASP A 330 0.61 -2.30 -19.88
C ASP A 330 -0.06 -3.55 -20.49
N ASP A 331 -0.64 -4.44 -19.68
CA ASP A 331 -1.49 -5.53 -20.18
C ASP A 331 -2.79 -4.93 -20.73
N GLY A 332 -2.89 -4.74 -22.05
CA GLY A 332 -4.07 -4.14 -22.68
C GLY A 332 -5.39 -4.93 -22.53
N LYS A 333 -5.37 -6.11 -21.90
CA LYS A 333 -6.58 -6.89 -21.59
C LYS A 333 -6.95 -6.86 -20.10
N ARG A 334 -5.96 -6.76 -19.21
CA ARG A 334 -6.14 -6.93 -17.75
C ARG A 334 -5.55 -5.80 -16.90
N GLY A 335 -4.65 -5.00 -17.46
CA GLY A 335 -4.09 -3.81 -16.85
C GLY A 335 -4.98 -2.60 -17.06
N SER A 336 -4.91 -1.67 -16.12
CA SER A 336 -5.69 -0.42 -16.17
C SER A 336 -4.80 0.83 -16.24
N GLY A 337 -3.49 0.70 -16.02
CA GLY A 337 -2.57 1.84 -15.92
C GLY A 337 -2.33 2.63 -17.22
N VAL A 338 -2.62 2.02 -18.38
CA VAL A 338 -2.49 2.66 -19.71
C VAL A 338 -3.83 3.05 -20.35
N LEU A 339 -4.95 2.85 -19.67
CA LEU A 339 -6.27 3.25 -20.17
C LEU A 339 -6.34 4.78 -20.32
N LEU A 340 -7.13 5.25 -21.30
CA LEU A 340 -7.20 6.67 -21.68
C LEU A 340 -7.40 7.61 -20.48
N ASN A 341 -8.32 7.23 -19.59
CA ASN A 341 -8.71 8.02 -18.43
C ASN A 341 -8.15 7.50 -17.09
N ALA A 342 -7.13 6.62 -17.11
CA ALA A 342 -6.53 6.07 -15.89
C ALA A 342 -6.03 7.14 -14.90
N HIS A 343 -5.63 8.31 -15.41
CA HIS A 343 -5.25 9.46 -14.61
C HIS A 343 -6.34 9.90 -13.60
N LEU A 344 -7.62 9.78 -13.96
CA LEU A 344 -8.74 10.06 -13.05
C LEU A 344 -8.81 9.01 -11.95
N GLY A 345 -8.67 7.72 -12.30
CA GLY A 345 -8.62 6.65 -11.31
C GLY A 345 -7.50 6.84 -10.28
N PHE A 346 -6.29 7.22 -10.72
CA PHE A 346 -5.19 7.51 -9.80
C PHE A 346 -5.48 8.73 -8.91
N LYS A 347 -6.04 9.81 -9.49
CA LYS A 347 -6.46 10.99 -8.71
C LYS A 347 -7.49 10.61 -7.65
N HIS A 348 -8.54 9.89 -8.03
CA HIS A 348 -9.59 9.43 -7.13
C HIS A 348 -9.07 8.52 -6.03
N ALA A 349 -8.10 7.65 -6.34
CA ALA A 349 -7.46 6.80 -5.35
C ALA A 349 -6.75 7.64 -4.29
N ILE A 350 -5.89 8.58 -4.68
CA ILE A 350 -5.15 9.44 -3.74
C ILE A 350 -6.10 10.18 -2.78
N TRP A 351 -7.19 10.75 -3.30
CA TRP A 351 -8.19 11.41 -2.46
C TRP A 351 -8.95 10.42 -1.56
N SER A 352 -9.33 9.26 -2.09
CA SER A 352 -10.01 8.19 -1.34
C SER A 352 -9.16 7.67 -0.19
N GLU A 353 -7.86 7.51 -0.40
CA GLU A 353 -6.90 7.07 0.62
C GLU A 353 -6.86 8.08 1.78
N MET A 354 -6.83 9.39 1.51
CA MET A 354 -6.83 10.43 2.54
C MET A 354 -8.10 10.43 3.42
N VAL A 355 -9.25 10.09 2.85
CA VAL A 355 -10.53 10.05 3.58
C VAL A 355 -10.90 8.65 4.08
N SER A 356 -10.03 7.66 3.88
CA SER A 356 -10.28 6.26 4.27
C SER A 356 -10.02 5.99 5.74
N GLY A 357 -9.22 6.82 6.40
CA GLY A 357 -8.70 6.61 7.76
C GLY A 357 -7.32 5.94 7.82
N THR A 358 -6.67 5.67 6.68
CA THR A 358 -5.26 5.25 6.67
C THR A 358 -4.32 6.40 7.07
N MET A 359 -3.13 6.04 7.53
CA MET A 359 -2.10 7.03 7.92
C MET A 359 -1.40 7.68 6.73
N ASN A 360 -1.58 7.13 5.53
CA ASN A 360 -0.90 7.55 4.32
C ASN A 360 -1.74 7.34 3.05
N GLY A 361 -1.26 7.93 1.95
CA GLY A 361 -1.80 7.76 0.60
C GLY A 361 -0.75 7.92 -0.49
N ARG A 362 -1.22 7.93 -1.73
CA ARG A 362 -0.52 7.65 -2.99
C ARG A 362 -0.12 6.18 -3.14
N SER A 363 1.04 5.75 -2.63
CA SER A 363 1.52 4.35 -2.65
C SER A 363 1.28 3.54 -3.94
N LEU A 364 1.25 4.19 -5.11
CA LEU A 364 0.89 3.60 -6.39
C LEU A 364 2.09 2.82 -6.94
N TYR A 365 2.13 1.50 -6.75
CA TYR A 365 3.33 0.68 -6.96
C TYR A 365 3.91 0.81 -8.38
N TRP A 366 3.06 0.66 -9.40
CA TRP A 366 3.48 0.76 -10.80
C TRP A 366 3.88 2.19 -11.18
N GLU A 367 3.04 3.15 -10.84
CA GLU A 367 3.13 4.56 -11.24
C GLU A 367 4.17 5.36 -10.46
N ASP A 368 4.67 4.84 -9.34
CA ASP A 368 5.71 5.48 -8.54
C ASP A 368 7.12 5.09 -9.00
N SER A 369 7.34 3.83 -9.42
CA SER A 369 8.64 3.42 -9.94
C SER A 369 8.63 2.21 -10.87
N PHE A 370 7.85 1.18 -10.60
CA PHE A 370 8.00 -0.12 -11.28
C PHE A 370 7.78 -0.03 -12.79
N ALA A 371 7.05 0.97 -13.27
CA ALA A 371 6.88 1.24 -14.70
C ALA A 371 8.22 1.37 -15.48
N ILE A 372 9.35 1.71 -14.85
CA ILE A 372 10.65 1.78 -15.54
C ILE A 372 11.16 0.41 -16.01
N PHE A 373 10.68 -0.67 -15.40
CA PHE A 373 11.01 -2.03 -15.77
C PHE A 373 10.29 -2.49 -17.05
N PHE A 374 9.30 -1.71 -17.51
CA PHE A 374 8.49 -2.02 -18.69
C PHE A 374 8.95 -1.18 -19.88
N PRO A 375 9.40 -1.79 -20.98
CA PRO A 375 9.84 -1.07 -22.18
C PRO A 375 8.76 -0.15 -22.77
N THR A 376 7.49 -0.47 -22.54
CA THR A 376 6.30 0.22 -23.04
C THR A 376 5.92 1.46 -22.23
N LEU A 377 6.32 1.55 -20.94
CA LEU A 377 5.95 2.65 -20.05
C LEU A 377 7.08 3.65 -19.90
N SER A 378 8.26 3.20 -19.48
CA SER A 378 9.48 4.01 -19.29
C SER A 378 9.36 5.15 -18.26
N TRP A 379 10.43 5.93 -18.13
CA TRP A 379 10.45 7.16 -17.32
C TRP A 379 9.43 8.24 -17.73
N ASN A 380 9.00 8.25 -18.99
CA ASN A 380 7.99 9.20 -19.46
C ASN A 380 6.64 8.95 -18.80
N TYR A 381 6.29 7.68 -18.58
CA TYR A 381 5.08 7.29 -17.87
C TYR A 381 5.11 7.79 -16.41
N LEU A 382 6.21 7.56 -15.69
CA LEU A 382 6.36 8.08 -14.32
C LEU A 382 6.27 9.61 -14.27
N SER A 383 6.92 10.29 -15.21
CA SER A 383 6.94 11.76 -15.26
C SER A 383 5.55 12.36 -15.48
N LYS A 384 4.65 11.64 -16.18
CA LYS A 384 3.26 12.05 -16.40
C LYS A 384 2.46 12.15 -15.09
N TYR A 385 2.80 11.34 -14.08
CA TYR A 385 2.08 11.27 -12.80
C TYR A 385 2.90 11.82 -11.63
N ALA A 386 3.99 12.54 -11.92
CA ALA A 386 4.95 12.97 -10.92
C ALA A 386 4.41 14.02 -9.93
N ASP A 387 3.34 14.74 -10.27
CA ASP A 387 2.74 15.79 -9.43
C ASP A 387 1.30 15.47 -9.00
N LEU A 388 0.82 14.25 -9.28
CA LEU A 388 -0.60 13.89 -9.14
C LEU A 388 -1.14 14.05 -7.71
N GLU A 389 -0.31 13.84 -6.68
CA GLU A 389 -0.72 13.99 -5.27
C GLU A 389 -0.61 15.42 -4.75
N ARG A 390 0.00 16.34 -5.51
CA ARG A 390 0.27 17.71 -5.04
C ARG A 390 -0.97 18.43 -4.53
N PRO A 391 -2.15 18.35 -5.17
CA PRO A 391 -3.37 18.98 -4.63
C PRO A 391 -3.77 18.39 -3.27
N ALA A 392 -3.71 17.07 -3.11
CA ALA A 392 -4.05 16.43 -1.84
C ALA A 392 -3.01 16.77 -0.74
N VAL A 393 -1.72 16.87 -1.09
CA VAL A 393 -0.66 17.37 -0.19
C VAL A 393 -0.97 18.79 0.28
N ALA A 394 -1.34 19.69 -0.64
CA ALA A 394 -1.66 21.07 -0.31
C ALA A 394 -2.92 21.18 0.57
N PHE A 395 -3.92 20.34 0.31
CA PHE A 395 -5.14 20.26 1.12
C PHE A 395 -4.87 19.79 2.55
N ALA A 396 -3.97 18.83 2.74
CA ALA A 396 -3.68 18.22 4.05
C ALA A 396 -2.71 19.04 4.93
N GLN A 397 -2.03 20.05 4.40
CA GLN A 397 -0.88 20.70 5.05
C GLN A 397 -1.16 21.31 6.44
N ASP A 398 -2.39 21.76 6.68
CA ASP A 398 -2.85 22.44 7.89
C ASP A 398 -3.81 21.59 8.73
N VAL A 399 -4.03 20.33 8.33
CA VAL A 399 -4.91 19.38 9.02
C VAL A 399 -4.12 18.68 10.12
N ASP A 400 -4.66 18.69 11.34
CA ASP A 400 -4.21 17.84 12.43
C ASP A 400 -5.08 16.59 12.47
N PHE A 401 -4.50 15.45 12.10
CA PHE A 401 -5.20 14.17 12.00
C PHE A 401 -5.35 13.48 13.36
N ALA A 402 -4.92 14.11 14.46
CA ALA A 402 -5.05 13.53 15.79
C ALA A 402 -6.50 13.11 16.11
N GLY A 403 -6.69 11.82 16.36
CA GLY A 403 -8.00 11.25 16.69
C GLY A 403 -8.98 11.17 15.52
N PHE A 404 -8.55 11.41 14.28
CA PHE A 404 -9.40 11.17 13.10
C PHE A 404 -9.81 9.70 13.04
N GLN A 405 -11.08 9.50 12.70
CA GLN A 405 -11.67 8.18 12.44
C GLN A 405 -12.49 8.23 11.16
N PRO A 406 -12.65 7.11 10.44
CA PRO A 406 -13.61 7.03 9.35
C PRO A 406 -15.03 7.35 9.85
N LEU A 407 -15.73 8.22 9.13
CA LEU A 407 -17.10 8.63 9.48
C LEU A 407 -18.13 7.90 8.63
N THR A 408 -19.29 7.66 9.22
CA THR A 408 -20.42 7.10 8.47
C THR A 408 -21.02 8.18 7.58
N VAL A 409 -20.99 7.96 6.27
CA VAL A 409 -21.67 8.78 5.27
C VAL A 409 -22.89 8.03 4.75
N LYS A 410 -24.05 8.67 4.78
CA LYS A 410 -25.30 8.16 4.18
C LYS A 410 -25.64 8.99 2.95
N PHE A 411 -25.99 8.29 1.87
CA PHE A 411 -26.40 8.88 0.60
C PHE A 411 -27.92 8.77 0.46
N PRO A 412 -28.67 9.89 0.55
CA PRO A 412 -30.12 9.91 0.29
C PRO A 412 -30.49 9.27 -1.06
N THR A 413 -31.72 8.78 -1.17
CA THR A 413 -32.22 8.20 -2.42
C THR A 413 -32.14 9.20 -3.57
N GLY A 414 -31.54 8.80 -4.69
CA GLY A 414 -31.35 9.66 -5.85
C GLY A 414 -30.05 10.47 -5.85
N THR A 415 -29.24 10.38 -4.80
CA THR A 415 -27.90 10.97 -4.77
C THR A 415 -27.00 10.31 -5.84
N LYS A 416 -26.32 11.15 -6.63
CA LYS A 416 -25.43 10.75 -7.73
C LYS A 416 -23.94 10.92 -7.39
N VAL A 417 -23.62 11.08 -6.12
CA VAL A 417 -22.24 11.19 -5.64
C VAL A 417 -21.84 9.97 -4.84
N TRP A 418 -20.54 9.71 -4.80
CA TRP A 418 -19.94 8.71 -3.94
C TRP A 418 -18.63 9.27 -3.34
N GLY A 419 -18.28 8.81 -2.14
CA GLY A 419 -17.06 9.23 -1.47
C GLY A 419 -17.10 8.86 0.01
N ALA A 420 -16.23 9.48 0.79
CA ALA A 420 -16.10 9.23 2.22
C ALA A 420 -15.63 10.48 2.97
N ALA A 421 -15.71 10.39 4.30
CA ALA A 421 -15.24 11.41 5.21
C ALA A 421 -14.51 10.75 6.39
N ALA A 422 -13.52 11.47 6.93
CA ALA A 422 -12.81 11.10 8.14
C ALA A 422 -12.66 12.34 9.03
N GLY A 423 -12.67 12.15 10.34
CA GLY A 423 -12.57 13.27 11.26
C GLY A 423 -12.87 12.92 12.70
N ASN A 424 -13.05 13.96 13.50
CA ASN A 424 -13.39 13.91 14.91
C ASN A 424 -14.37 15.06 15.24
N GLU A 425 -14.57 15.36 16.52
CA GLU A 425 -15.50 16.40 16.98
C GLU A 425 -15.02 17.84 16.72
N LYS A 426 -13.76 18.02 16.29
CA LYS A 426 -13.12 19.32 16.06
C LYS A 426 -12.94 19.65 14.60
N MET A 427 -12.76 18.64 13.75
CA MET A 427 -12.58 18.82 12.32
C MET A 427 -13.04 17.57 11.58
N VAL A 428 -13.64 17.77 10.41
CA VAL A 428 -13.93 16.71 9.44
C VAL A 428 -13.33 17.08 8.11
N ILE A 429 -12.70 16.13 7.44
CA ILE A 429 -12.39 16.21 6.02
C ILE A 429 -13.26 15.22 5.26
N GLY A 430 -13.54 15.52 4.00
CA GLY A 430 -14.11 14.52 3.12
C GLY A 430 -13.92 14.86 1.66
N TRP A 431 -14.25 13.87 0.84
CA TRP A 431 -14.10 13.92 -0.59
C TRP A 431 -15.26 13.18 -1.24
N PHE A 432 -15.86 13.80 -2.25
CA PHE A 432 -16.97 13.24 -3.02
C PHE A 432 -16.71 13.43 -4.50
N ARG A 433 -17.06 12.42 -5.29
CA ARG A 433 -17.01 12.44 -6.75
C ARG A 433 -18.33 12.07 -7.38
N ASP A 434 -18.44 12.25 -8.69
CA ASP A 434 -19.48 11.62 -9.48
C ASP A 434 -19.46 10.09 -9.27
N ALA A 435 -20.59 9.52 -8.83
CA ALA A 435 -20.74 8.08 -8.64
C ALA A 435 -20.75 7.30 -9.95
N GLY A 436 -20.99 7.98 -11.09
CA GLY A 436 -20.92 7.40 -12.43
C GLY A 436 -19.51 7.33 -13.02
N CYS A 437 -18.56 8.10 -12.47
CA CYS A 437 -17.18 8.15 -12.93
C CYS A 437 -16.37 6.93 -12.44
N GLU A 438 -16.73 5.75 -12.96
CA GLU A 438 -16.17 4.46 -12.56
C GLU A 438 -15.28 3.86 -13.67
N PRO A 439 -14.32 3.00 -13.32
CA PRO A 439 -13.53 2.27 -14.31
C PRO A 439 -14.39 1.32 -15.16
N PRO A 440 -13.89 0.90 -16.34
CA PRO A 440 -12.56 1.16 -16.89
C PRO A 440 -12.46 2.47 -17.68
N ASP A 441 -13.57 3.21 -17.82
CA ASP A 441 -13.64 4.35 -18.73
C ASP A 441 -13.59 5.70 -18.01
N TRP A 442 -13.89 5.75 -16.69
CA TRP A 442 -14.02 6.96 -15.89
C TRP A 442 -14.78 8.08 -16.62
N PRO A 443 -16.05 7.84 -17.00
CA PRO A 443 -16.82 8.82 -17.74
C PRO A 443 -17.16 10.00 -16.82
N LEU A 444 -16.59 11.17 -17.09
CA LEU A 444 -16.89 12.38 -16.33
C LEU A 444 -18.27 12.92 -16.69
N GLN A 445 -19.12 13.10 -15.68
CA GLN A 445 -20.40 13.80 -15.79
C GLN A 445 -20.47 14.93 -14.75
N PRO A 446 -20.99 16.12 -15.12
CA PRO A 446 -21.24 17.16 -14.14
C PRO A 446 -22.23 16.71 -13.06
N VAL A 447 -21.84 16.92 -11.80
CA VAL A 447 -22.72 16.84 -10.64
C VAL A 447 -23.30 18.23 -10.39
N ILE A 448 -24.61 18.34 -10.57
CA ILE A 448 -25.35 19.60 -10.47
C ILE A 448 -25.92 19.76 -9.05
N SER A 449 -26.00 21.01 -8.58
CA SER A 449 -26.52 21.45 -7.29
C SER A 449 -27.81 20.77 -6.85
N GLY A 450 -27.93 20.62 -5.53
CA GLY A 450 -29.05 19.95 -4.89
C GLY A 450 -28.72 18.52 -4.43
N GLN A 451 -27.53 18.01 -4.74
CA GLN A 451 -27.03 16.79 -4.11
C GLN A 451 -26.77 17.02 -2.63
N THR A 452 -27.21 16.08 -1.80
CA THR A 452 -26.97 16.08 -0.36
C THR A 452 -26.36 14.77 0.09
N VAL A 453 -25.56 14.85 1.15
CA VAL A 453 -25.01 13.71 1.88
C VAL A 453 -25.15 13.95 3.37
N ASN A 454 -25.35 12.89 4.15
CA ASN A 454 -25.48 12.99 5.60
C ASN A 454 -24.24 12.37 6.24
N VAL A 455 -23.49 13.16 7.01
CA VAL A 455 -22.28 12.69 7.71
C VAL A 455 -22.56 12.62 9.20
N ILE A 456 -22.34 11.44 9.80
CA ILE A 456 -22.43 11.27 11.25
C ILE A 456 -21.10 11.72 11.86
N VAL A 457 -21.14 12.83 12.60
CA VAL A 457 -19.94 13.45 13.19
C VAL A 457 -19.99 13.34 14.71
N PRO A 458 -18.92 12.89 15.39
CA PRO A 458 -18.87 12.83 16.85
C PRO A 458 -19.00 14.23 17.50
N GLY A 459 -19.27 14.24 18.80
CA GLY A 459 -19.47 15.47 19.57
C GLY A 459 -20.88 16.07 19.47
N SER A 460 -21.03 17.28 20.02
CA SER A 460 -22.35 17.92 20.22
C SER A 460 -22.49 19.31 19.61
N ALA A 461 -21.50 19.78 18.85
CA ALA A 461 -21.58 21.08 18.18
C ALA A 461 -22.80 21.13 17.24
N SER A 462 -23.64 22.15 17.42
CA SER A 462 -24.94 22.29 16.74
C SER A 462 -24.82 22.88 15.34
N GLU A 463 -23.83 23.74 15.12
CA GLU A 463 -23.55 24.37 13.83
C GLU A 463 -22.13 24.04 13.40
N TRP A 464 -21.94 23.86 12.10
CA TRP A 464 -20.64 23.58 11.49
C TRP A 464 -20.45 24.48 10.26
N GLN A 465 -19.27 25.06 10.11
CA GLN A 465 -18.83 25.69 8.87
C GLN A 465 -18.26 24.63 7.93
N ILE A 466 -18.51 24.79 6.64
CA ILE A 466 -18.03 23.91 5.58
C ILE A 466 -17.35 24.76 4.51
N GLU A 467 -16.13 24.40 4.16
CA GLU A 467 -15.38 24.97 3.06
C GLU A 467 -15.13 23.87 2.03
N PHE A 468 -15.62 24.08 0.81
CA PHE A 468 -15.42 23.19 -0.33
C PHE A 468 -14.23 23.67 -1.16
N TYR A 469 -13.34 22.74 -1.50
CA TYR A 469 -12.09 23.00 -2.19
C TYR A 469 -12.08 22.37 -3.58
N ASP A 470 -11.46 23.05 -4.54
CA ASP A 470 -11.07 22.47 -5.82
C ASP A 470 -9.99 21.39 -5.59
N THR A 471 -10.28 20.16 -5.99
CA THR A 471 -9.37 19.01 -5.88
C THR A 471 -8.22 19.06 -6.89
N GLY A 472 -8.29 19.92 -7.90
CA GLY A 472 -7.22 20.19 -8.85
C GLY A 472 -6.10 21.06 -8.28
N THR A 473 -6.41 21.90 -7.27
CA THR A 473 -5.41 22.76 -6.61
C THR A 473 -5.18 22.40 -5.14
N GLY A 474 -6.23 21.91 -4.46
CA GLY A 474 -6.21 21.55 -3.04
C GLY A 474 -6.30 22.75 -2.09
N THR A 475 -6.24 23.98 -2.62
CA THR A 475 -6.19 25.22 -1.82
C THR A 475 -7.33 26.18 -2.10
N ASP A 476 -7.90 26.14 -3.31
CA ASP A 476 -8.89 27.13 -3.70
C ASP A 476 -10.27 26.74 -3.16
N ILE A 477 -10.82 27.60 -2.31
CA ILE A 477 -12.18 27.43 -1.80
C ILE A 477 -13.16 27.86 -2.90
N ILE A 478 -13.94 26.91 -3.40
CA ILE A 478 -14.95 27.15 -4.44
C ILE A 478 -16.30 27.55 -3.84
N ARG A 479 -16.56 27.20 -2.58
CA ARG A 479 -17.77 27.58 -1.84
C ARG A 479 -17.57 27.43 -0.34
N SER A 480 -18.13 28.36 0.44
CA SER A 480 -18.29 28.19 1.90
C SER A 480 -19.76 28.24 2.28
N THR A 481 -20.16 27.46 3.28
CA THR A 481 -21.53 27.42 3.80
C THR A 481 -21.54 26.97 5.26
N THR A 482 -22.72 26.95 5.88
CA THR A 482 -22.91 26.36 7.21
C THR A 482 -23.98 25.29 7.17
N THR A 483 -23.92 24.34 8.10
CA THR A 483 -24.96 23.34 8.30
C THR A 483 -25.26 23.18 9.78
N ILE A 484 -26.50 22.79 10.07
CA ILE A 484 -26.98 22.56 11.43
C ILE A 484 -27.17 21.07 11.63
N ARG A 485 -26.71 20.58 12.79
CA ARG A 485 -26.86 19.18 13.21
C ARG A 485 -28.33 18.80 13.34
N GLN A 486 -28.70 17.68 12.72
CA GLN A 486 -30.02 17.05 12.80
C GLN A 486 -29.86 15.66 13.40
N GLY A 487 -30.13 15.53 14.70
CA GLY A 487 -29.82 14.31 15.45
C GLY A 487 -28.32 14.09 15.57
N ASP A 488 -27.82 12.97 15.05
CA ASP A 488 -26.39 12.62 15.01
C ASP A 488 -25.68 13.08 13.72
N ALA A 489 -26.44 13.54 12.71
CA ALA A 489 -25.93 13.81 11.38
C ALA A 489 -25.88 15.30 11.04
N LEU A 490 -24.92 15.67 10.19
CA LEU A 490 -24.87 16.94 9.47
C LEU A 490 -25.29 16.70 8.03
N ILE A 491 -26.25 17.47 7.54
CA ILE A 491 -26.69 17.41 6.14
C ILE A 491 -25.83 18.39 5.34
N ILE A 492 -25.01 17.87 4.45
CA ILE A 492 -24.11 18.66 3.62
C ILE A 492 -24.76 18.85 2.25
N LEU A 493 -24.99 20.11 1.86
CA LEU A 493 -25.40 20.48 0.51
C LEU A 493 -24.15 20.71 -0.35
N LEU A 494 -23.97 19.87 -1.36
CA LEU A 494 -22.79 19.96 -2.24
C LEU A 494 -22.92 21.10 -3.26
N PRO A 495 -21.81 21.78 -3.63
CA PRO A 495 -21.77 22.67 -4.79
C PRO A 495 -21.85 21.88 -6.11
N ASP A 496 -21.97 22.60 -7.22
CA ASP A 496 -21.75 22.03 -8.55
C ASP A 496 -20.27 21.67 -8.71
N PHE A 497 -19.96 20.52 -9.31
CA PHE A 497 -18.60 20.12 -9.69
C PHE A 497 -18.63 19.12 -10.86
N THR A 498 -17.51 18.96 -11.58
CA THR A 498 -17.46 18.11 -12.80
C THR A 498 -16.80 16.75 -12.60
N ASP A 499 -15.91 16.63 -11.62
CA ASP A 499 -15.16 15.40 -11.33
C ASP A 499 -15.39 15.01 -9.87
N ASP A 500 -14.79 15.80 -8.99
CA ASP A 500 -14.82 15.62 -7.56
C ASP A 500 -14.66 16.95 -6.80
N VAL A 501 -14.95 16.90 -5.51
CA VAL A 501 -14.85 18.02 -4.57
C VAL A 501 -14.35 17.50 -3.23
N ALA A 502 -13.43 18.25 -2.61
CA ALA A 502 -13.00 18.01 -1.24
C ALA A 502 -13.62 19.07 -0.32
N PHE A 503 -13.71 18.77 0.98
CA PHE A 503 -14.17 19.76 1.95
C PHE A 503 -13.50 19.60 3.30
N LYS A 504 -13.41 20.71 4.03
CA LYS A 504 -13.10 20.75 5.46
C LYS A 504 -14.32 21.28 6.21
N MET A 505 -14.62 20.72 7.37
CA MET A 505 -15.66 21.21 8.27
C MET A 505 -15.12 21.42 9.67
N TYR A 506 -15.65 22.44 10.33
CA TYR A 506 -15.28 22.85 11.68
C TYR A 506 -16.53 23.23 12.46
N PRO A 507 -16.60 22.98 13.78
CA PRO A 507 -17.65 23.53 14.62
C PRO A 507 -17.76 25.05 14.45
N GLY A 508 -18.97 25.56 14.31
CA GLY A 508 -19.23 27.00 14.37
C GLY A 508 -18.87 27.55 15.75
N ASN A 509 -18.36 28.78 15.79
CA ASN A 509 -18.04 29.49 17.03
C ASN A 509 -19.29 29.81 17.84
#